data_AF-A0A8W8NDQ6-F1
#
_entry.id   AF-A0A8W8NDQ6-F1
#
_cell.length_a   1.000
_cell.length_b   1.000
_cell.length_c   1.000
_cell.angle_alpha   90.00
_cell.angle_beta   90.00
_cell.angle_gamma   90.00
#
_symmetry.space_group_name_H-M   'P 1'
#
loop_
_entity.id
_entity.type
_entity.pdbx_description
1 polymer ?
#
loop_
_entity_poly.entity_id
_entity_poly.type
_entity_poly.pdbx_seq_one_letter_code
_entity_poly.pdbx_strand_id
1 'polypeptide(L)'
;SEAITRKTRIIDVVYNASNNELVRTKTLVKSCIVQIDATPFRQWYEAHYAKPLGRKAGVKLAEKEEAVLKKLESASKKTKRKYAEREKLAKVEHALDDQFSAGRVLAKVASRPGQCGRCDGYILEGKELEFYQRKLKTKKGK
;
A
#
# COMPACT_ATOMS: atom_id res chain seq x y z
N SER A 1 -0.89 -0.07 -9.64
CA SER A 1 -0.92 0.50 -11.01
C SER A 1 0.30 1.32 -11.37
N GLU A 2 0.81 2.20 -10.50
CA GLU A 2 1.76 3.29 -10.82
C GLU A 2 3.22 2.90 -11.13
N ALA A 3 3.52 1.62 -11.34
CA ALA A 3 4.85 1.10 -11.68
C ALA A 3 6.00 1.59 -10.75
N ILE A 4 5.71 1.78 -9.46
CA ILE A 4 6.72 2.14 -8.45
C ILE A 4 6.95 1.02 -7.43
N THR A 5 8.18 0.96 -6.94
CA THR A 5 8.59 0.07 -5.87
C THR A 5 9.28 0.85 -4.76
N ARG A 6 9.05 0.42 -3.51
CA ARG A 6 9.65 0.99 -2.31
C ARG A 6 9.98 -0.13 -1.33
N LYS A 7 11.14 -0.01 -0.69
CA LYS A 7 11.47 -0.86 0.45
C LYS A 7 10.52 -0.52 1.58
N THR A 8 9.82 -1.53 2.08
CA THR A 8 8.88 -1.39 3.19
C THR A 8 9.08 -2.55 4.18
N ARG A 9 8.56 -2.37 5.39
CA ARG A 9 8.59 -3.39 6.44
C ARG A 9 7.44 -4.38 6.21
N ILE A 10 7.75 -5.66 6.30
CA ILE A 10 6.74 -6.71 6.43
C ILE A 10 6.27 -6.73 7.89
N ILE A 11 4.97 -6.56 8.11
CA ILE A 11 4.36 -6.48 9.44
C ILE A 11 3.90 -7.87 9.87
N ASP A 12 3.12 -8.54 9.02
CA ASP A 12 2.51 -9.82 9.39
C ASP A 12 2.27 -10.73 8.18
N VAL A 13 2.24 -12.04 8.41
CA VAL A 13 1.75 -13.05 7.45
C VAL A 13 0.30 -13.38 7.81
N VAL A 14 -0.62 -13.14 6.88
CA VAL A 14 -2.06 -13.23 7.14
C VAL A 14 -2.75 -14.37 6.43
N TYR A 15 -2.20 -14.83 5.30
CA TYR A 15 -2.78 -15.95 4.56
C TYR A 15 -1.70 -16.71 3.80
N ASN A 16 -1.86 -18.03 3.76
CA ASN A 16 -1.09 -18.92 2.93
C ASN A 16 -2.04 -19.95 2.33
N ALA A 17 -1.98 -20.15 1.01
CA ALA A 17 -2.89 -21.06 0.32
C ALA A 17 -2.57 -22.54 0.60
N SER A 18 -1.30 -22.86 0.86
CA SER A 18 -0.82 -24.24 0.93
C SER A 18 -0.90 -24.82 2.34
N ASN A 19 -0.58 -24.02 3.36
CA ASN A 19 -0.56 -24.51 4.75
C ASN A 19 -0.89 -23.39 5.74
N ASN A 20 -1.88 -23.63 6.61
CA ASN A 20 -2.31 -22.70 7.65
C ASN A 20 -1.25 -22.52 8.76
N GLU A 21 -0.43 -23.53 9.02
CA GLU A 21 0.64 -23.44 10.03
C GLU A 21 1.66 -22.36 9.69
N LEU A 22 1.92 -22.13 8.39
CA LEU A 22 2.84 -21.07 7.94
C LEU A 22 2.33 -19.66 8.29
N VAL A 23 1.01 -19.50 8.46
CA VAL A 23 0.40 -18.25 8.94
C VAL A 23 0.57 -18.11 10.45
N ARG A 24 0.53 -19.22 11.20
CA ARG A 24 0.74 -19.23 12.65
C ARG A 24 2.20 -18.95 13.00
N THR A 25 3.14 -19.55 12.29
CA THR A 25 4.59 -19.40 12.49
C THR A 25 5.20 -18.19 11.80
N LYS A 26 4.40 -17.41 11.05
CA LYS A 26 4.84 -16.22 10.31
C LYS A 26 5.96 -16.50 9.30
N THR A 27 5.93 -17.68 8.69
CA THR A 27 6.95 -18.12 7.74
C THR A 27 6.73 -17.49 6.36
N LEU A 28 7.78 -16.85 5.83
CA LEU A 28 7.76 -16.19 4.52
C LEU A 28 8.09 -17.19 3.40
N VAL A 29 7.13 -17.40 2.50
CA VAL A 29 7.27 -18.26 1.33
C VAL A 29 6.65 -17.59 0.10
N LYS A 30 6.97 -18.08 -1.09
CA LYS A 30 6.34 -17.59 -2.32
C LYS A 30 4.82 -17.72 -2.23
N SER A 31 4.11 -16.71 -2.71
CA SER A 31 2.64 -16.60 -2.74
C SER A 31 1.96 -16.50 -1.38
N CYS A 32 2.69 -16.30 -0.27
CA CYS A 32 2.03 -15.90 0.97
C CYS A 32 1.52 -14.46 0.87
N ILE A 33 0.41 -14.19 1.56
CA ILE A 33 -0.16 -12.85 1.67
C ILE A 33 0.29 -12.26 2.99
N VAL A 34 0.85 -11.07 2.89
CA VAL A 34 1.44 -10.33 3.99
C VAL A 34 0.76 -8.96 4.15
N GLN A 35 0.77 -8.44 5.36
CA GLN A 35 0.54 -7.02 5.62
C GLN A 35 1.87 -6.30 5.64
N ILE A 36 1.96 -5.19 4.91
CA ILE A 36 3.14 -4.34 4.84
C ILE A 36 2.82 -2.93 5.30
N ASP A 37 3.84 -2.19 5.74
CA ASP A 37 3.72 -0.76 6.07
C ASP A 37 3.41 0.05 4.80
N ALA A 38 2.35 0.86 4.88
CA ALA A 38 1.87 1.68 3.78
C ALA A 38 2.64 3.02 3.65
N THR A 39 3.39 3.43 4.68
CA THR A 39 4.01 4.75 4.79
C THR A 39 4.89 5.13 3.60
N PRO A 40 5.83 4.28 3.11
CA PRO A 40 6.69 4.64 1.99
C PRO A 40 5.93 4.92 0.69
N PHE A 41 4.81 4.22 0.48
CA PHE A 41 3.97 4.37 -0.71
C PHE A 41 3.08 5.61 -0.59
N ARG A 42 2.51 5.85 0.59
CA ARG A 42 1.71 7.05 0.88
C ARG A 42 2.54 8.33 0.70
N GLN A 43 3.75 8.38 1.26
CA GLN A 43 4.65 9.52 1.09
C GLN A 43 5.00 9.78 -0.38
N TRP A 44 5.25 8.72 -1.16
CA TRP A 44 5.49 8.86 -2.58
C TRP A 44 4.26 9.40 -3.31
N TYR A 45 3.07 8.89 -3.00
CA TYR A 45 1.82 9.31 -3.63
C TYR A 45 1.52 10.79 -3.36
N GLU A 46 1.63 11.20 -2.10
CA GLU A 46 1.44 12.59 -1.67
C GLU A 46 2.43 13.52 -2.36
N ALA A 47 3.70 13.12 -2.50
CA ALA A 47 4.70 13.88 -3.22
C ALA A 47 4.50 13.89 -4.76
N HIS A 48 3.91 12.82 -5.32
CA HIS A 48 3.73 12.69 -6.77
C HIS A 48 2.52 13.47 -7.28
N TYR A 49 1.40 13.40 -6.54
CA TYR A 49 0.11 13.98 -6.90
C TYR A 49 -0.25 15.24 -6.11
N ALA A 50 0.50 15.60 -5.05
CA ALA A 50 0.14 16.67 -4.13
C ALA A 50 -1.26 16.50 -3.52
N LYS A 51 -1.69 15.23 -3.32
CA LYS A 51 -3.01 14.86 -2.80
C LYS A 51 -2.86 13.90 -1.62
N PRO A 52 -3.63 14.08 -0.53
CA PRO A 52 -3.64 13.12 0.56
C PRO A 52 -4.18 11.75 0.09
N LEU A 53 -3.59 10.67 0.62
CA LEU A 53 -4.02 9.29 0.39
C LEU A 53 -4.31 8.62 1.72
N GLY A 54 -5.46 7.93 1.81
CA GLY A 54 -5.84 7.18 3.00
C GLY A 54 -5.82 8.03 4.27
N ARG A 55 -6.54 9.15 4.28
CA ARG A 55 -6.63 10.00 5.48
C ARG A 55 -8.07 10.14 5.94
N LYS A 56 -8.33 9.75 7.19
CA LYS A 56 -9.61 9.99 7.83
C LYS A 56 -9.80 11.48 8.04
N ALA A 57 -10.96 12.00 7.65
CA ALA A 57 -11.34 13.38 7.89
C ALA A 57 -11.23 13.70 9.39
N GLY A 58 -10.57 14.81 9.73
CA GLY A 58 -10.44 15.30 11.11
C GLY A 58 -9.13 14.93 11.85
N VAL A 59 -8.26 14.09 11.27
CA VAL A 59 -6.94 13.82 11.87
C VAL A 59 -5.95 14.91 11.43
N LYS A 60 -5.38 15.64 12.40
CA LYS A 60 -4.36 16.65 12.12
C LYS A 60 -3.12 16.01 11.51
N LEU A 61 -2.66 16.64 10.45
CA LEU A 61 -1.45 16.34 9.71
C LEU A 61 -0.21 16.51 10.58
N ALA A 62 0.78 15.63 10.42
CA ALA A 62 2.13 15.95 10.89
C ALA A 62 2.67 17.11 10.04
N GLU A 63 3.37 18.07 10.67
CA GLU A 63 3.85 19.29 10.01
C GLU A 63 4.65 19.01 8.71
N LYS A 64 5.44 17.93 8.71
CA LYS A 64 6.22 17.49 7.55
C LYS A 64 5.36 17.08 6.36
N GLU A 65 4.22 16.44 6.62
CA GLU A 65 3.30 15.98 5.57
C GLU A 65 2.43 17.13 5.03
N GLU A 66 2.10 18.09 5.88
CA GLU A 66 1.41 19.31 5.46
C GLU A 66 2.30 20.19 4.60
N ALA A 67 3.59 20.28 4.94
CA ALA A 67 4.58 21.01 4.14
C ALA A 67 4.73 20.44 2.72
N VAL A 68 4.61 19.11 2.55
CA VAL A 68 4.67 18.47 1.22
C VAL A 68 3.47 18.85 0.36
N LEU A 69 2.27 18.91 0.95
CA LEU A 69 1.05 19.31 0.25
C LEU A 69 1.05 20.81 -0.09
N LYS A 70 1.49 21.67 0.85
CA LYS A 70 1.59 23.12 0.65
C LYS A 70 2.69 23.52 -0.33
N LYS A 71 3.66 22.64 -0.63
CA LYS A 71 4.73 22.90 -1.60
C LYS A 71 4.22 23.25 -3.00
N LEU A 72 3.00 22.85 -3.35
CA LEU A 72 2.39 23.20 -4.63
C LEU A 72 1.97 24.68 -4.71
N GLU A 73 1.61 25.30 -3.59
CA GLU A 73 1.10 26.67 -3.55
C GLU A 73 2.17 27.70 -3.96
N SER A 74 3.39 27.52 -3.46
CA SER A 74 4.57 28.33 -3.78
C SER A 74 5.31 27.90 -5.05
N ALA A 75 4.82 26.89 -5.77
CA ALA A 75 5.46 26.37 -6.98
C ALA A 75 5.22 27.25 -8.21
N SER A 76 6.15 27.15 -9.18
CA SER A 76 6.03 27.85 -10.48
C SER A 76 4.83 27.39 -11.29
N LYS A 77 4.35 28.25 -12.22
CA LYS A 77 3.20 27.95 -13.10
C LYS A 77 3.36 26.64 -13.89
N LYS A 78 4.58 26.33 -14.34
CA LYS A 78 4.93 25.07 -15.04
C LYS A 78 4.73 23.86 -14.13
N THR A 79 5.18 23.95 -12.88
CA THR A 79 5.02 22.88 -11.90
C THR A 79 3.55 22.67 -11.56
N LYS A 80 2.78 23.74 -11.32
CA LYS A 80 1.33 23.65 -11.09
C LYS A 80 0.61 22.93 -12.23
N ARG A 81 0.93 23.26 -13.49
CA ARG A 81 0.36 22.57 -14.66
C ARG A 81 0.68 21.07 -14.68
N LYS A 82 1.93 20.70 -14.36
CA LYS A 82 2.36 19.30 -14.28
C LYS A 82 1.57 18.50 -13.23
N TYR A 83 1.31 19.07 -12.06
CA TYR A 83 0.51 18.41 -11.03
C TYR A 83 -0.97 18.30 -11.43
N ALA A 84 -1.54 19.34 -12.05
CA ALA A 84 -2.91 19.29 -12.57
C ALA A 84 -3.10 18.22 -13.66
N GLU A 85 -2.08 17.99 -14.51
CA GLU A 85 -2.09 16.90 -15.49
C GLU A 85 -2.06 15.52 -14.79
N ARG A 86 -1.26 15.36 -13.73
CA ARG A 86 -1.17 14.11 -12.95
C ARG A 86 -2.42 13.82 -12.13
N GLU A 87 -3.05 14.87 -11.58
CA GLU A 87 -4.24 14.75 -10.74
C GLU A 87 -5.38 13.99 -11.42
N LYS A 88 -5.49 14.10 -12.75
CA LYS A 88 -6.46 13.36 -13.57
C LYS A 88 -6.34 11.85 -13.43
N LEU A 89 -5.14 11.35 -13.11
CA LEU A 89 -4.83 9.93 -12.92
C LEU A 89 -4.77 9.54 -11.43
N ALA A 90 -4.97 10.48 -10.51
CA ALA A 90 -4.84 10.28 -9.06
C ALA A 90 -6.07 9.62 -8.43
N LYS A 91 -6.79 8.77 -9.16
CA LYS A 91 -7.94 8.05 -8.63
C LYS A 91 -7.47 6.70 -8.08
N VAL A 92 -7.70 6.49 -6.79
CA VAL A 92 -7.41 5.23 -6.11
C VAL A 92 -8.72 4.50 -5.81
N GLU A 93 -8.69 3.18 -5.92
CA GLU A 93 -9.81 2.32 -5.59
C GLU A 93 -10.14 2.40 -4.09
N HIS A 94 -11.42 2.47 -3.73
CA HIS A 94 -11.86 2.64 -2.34
C HIS A 94 -11.29 1.59 -1.39
N ALA A 95 -11.28 0.31 -1.80
CA ALA A 95 -10.76 -0.79 -1.00
C ALA A 95 -9.27 -0.64 -0.66
N LEU A 96 -8.50 0.04 -1.53
CA LEU A 96 -7.09 0.31 -1.32
C LEU A 96 -6.90 1.56 -0.45
N ASP A 97 -7.72 2.60 -0.64
CA ASP A 97 -7.71 3.82 0.19
C ASP A 97 -8.02 3.53 1.67
N ASP A 98 -8.94 2.59 1.93
CA ASP A 98 -9.23 2.10 3.29
C ASP A 98 -7.99 1.46 3.95
N GLN A 99 -7.21 0.70 3.18
CA GLN A 99 -5.98 0.07 3.68
C GLN A 99 -4.86 1.07 3.93
N PHE A 100 -4.71 2.06 3.05
CA PHE A 100 -3.80 3.18 3.27
C PHE A 100 -4.19 3.96 4.52
N SER A 101 -5.48 4.17 4.77
CA SER A 101 -6.01 4.77 6.00
C SER A 101 -5.71 3.96 7.27
N ALA A 102 -5.67 2.64 7.15
CA ALA A 102 -5.28 1.75 8.24
C ALA A 102 -3.75 1.69 8.46
N GLY A 103 -2.96 2.30 7.58
CA GLY A 103 -1.49 2.26 7.59
C GLY A 103 -0.90 0.90 7.20
N ARG A 104 -1.73 -0.06 6.77
CA ARG A 104 -1.31 -1.42 6.43
C ARG A 104 -2.01 -1.87 5.16
N VAL A 105 -1.23 -2.24 4.15
CA VAL A 105 -1.74 -2.73 2.86
C VAL A 105 -1.40 -4.21 2.67
N LEU A 106 -2.27 -4.93 1.97
CA LEU A 106 -2.06 -6.33 1.64
C LEU A 106 -1.14 -6.46 0.43
N ALA A 107 -0.16 -7.36 0.51
CA ALA A 107 0.76 -7.67 -0.56
C ALA A 107 0.97 -9.17 -0.67
N LYS A 108 1.40 -9.62 -1.85
CA LYS A 108 1.76 -11.01 -2.12
C LYS A 108 3.24 -11.13 -2.41
N VAL A 109 3.88 -12.10 -1.77
CA VAL A 109 5.29 -12.40 -2.00
C VAL A 109 5.44 -13.14 -3.33
N ALA A 110 6.28 -12.62 -4.23
CA ALA A 110 6.54 -13.21 -5.53
C ALA A 110 7.88 -13.96 -5.57
N SER A 111 8.84 -13.55 -4.75
CA SER A 111 10.15 -14.20 -4.63
C SER A 111 10.07 -15.53 -3.85
N ARG A 112 11.18 -16.27 -3.81
CA ARG A 112 11.36 -17.46 -2.96
C ARG A 112 12.42 -17.15 -1.90
N PRO A 113 12.05 -16.58 -0.74
CA PRO A 113 13.01 -16.06 0.23
C PRO A 113 14.07 -17.06 0.67
N GLY A 114 13.72 -18.34 0.84
CA GLY A 114 14.67 -19.40 1.21
C GLY A 114 15.71 -19.75 0.15
N GLN A 115 15.54 -19.31 -1.11
CA GLN A 115 16.51 -19.50 -2.19
C GLN A 115 17.26 -18.21 -2.52
N CYS A 116 16.55 -17.08 -2.62
CA CYS A 116 17.12 -15.81 -3.08
C CYS A 116 17.56 -14.87 -1.94
N GLY A 117 17.28 -15.19 -0.68
CA GLY A 117 17.56 -14.34 0.47
C GLY A 117 16.77 -13.02 0.50
N ARG A 118 15.74 -12.88 -0.35
CA ARG A 118 14.95 -11.66 -0.50
C ARG A 118 13.45 -11.94 -0.47
N CYS A 119 12.68 -11.05 0.16
CA CYS A 119 11.23 -11.11 0.20
C CYS A 119 10.64 -9.95 -0.61
N ASP A 120 10.58 -10.15 -1.92
CA ASP A 120 10.07 -9.18 -2.88
C ASP A 120 8.67 -9.61 -3.34
N GLY A 121 7.80 -8.64 -3.57
CA GLY A 121 6.39 -8.88 -3.87
C GLY A 121 5.71 -7.67 -4.46
N TYR A 122 4.39 -7.74 -4.59
CA TYR A 122 3.57 -6.67 -5.12
C TYR A 122 2.29 -6.48 -4.28
N ILE A 123 1.76 -5.25 -4.27
CA ILE A 123 0.54 -4.89 -3.54
C ILE A 123 -0.66 -5.51 -4.28
N LEU A 124 -1.61 -6.03 -3.51
CA LEU A 124 -2.84 -6.59 -4.07
C LEU A 124 -3.80 -5.46 -4.50
N GLU A 125 -4.29 -5.54 -5.74
CA GLU A 125 -5.19 -4.56 -6.34
C GLU A 125 -6.40 -5.26 -7.02
N GLY A 126 -7.51 -4.54 -7.20
CA GLY A 126 -8.68 -4.99 -7.94
C GLY A 126 -9.19 -6.39 -7.56
N LYS A 127 -9.42 -7.26 -8.56
CA LYS A 127 -9.97 -8.61 -8.35
C LYS A 127 -9.13 -9.49 -7.43
N GLU A 128 -7.80 -9.33 -7.42
CA GLU A 128 -6.94 -10.11 -6.53
C GLU A 128 -7.15 -9.67 -5.07
N LEU A 129 -7.27 -8.35 -4.84
CA LEU A 129 -7.60 -7.80 -3.53
C LEU A 129 -8.95 -8.32 -3.04
N GLU A 130 -9.99 -8.24 -3.88
CA GLU A 130 -11.33 -8.72 -3.55
C GLU A 130 -11.35 -10.20 -3.18
N PHE A 131 -10.63 -11.03 -3.95
CA PHE A 131 -10.53 -12.46 -3.71
C PHE A 131 -9.92 -12.77 -2.33
N TYR A 132 -8.78 -12.16 -2.01
CA TYR A 132 -8.11 -12.42 -0.74
C TYR A 132 -8.81 -11.78 0.46
N GLN A 133 -9.45 -10.61 0.29
CA GLN A 133 -10.30 -10.03 1.32
C GLN A 133 -11.46 -10.98 1.68
N ARG A 134 -12.10 -11.59 0.69
CA ARG A 134 -13.17 -12.58 0.91
C ARG A 134 -12.67 -13.80 1.68
N LYS A 135 -11.52 -14.36 1.27
CA LYS A 135 -10.90 -15.52 1.95
C LYS A 135 -10.56 -15.20 3.41
N LEU A 136 -10.01 -14.01 3.67
CA LEU A 136 -9.68 -13.55 5.02
C LEU A 136 -10.94 -13.38 5.89
N LYS A 137 -12.04 -12.83 5.34
CA LYS A 137 -13.32 -12.68 6.05
C LYS A 137 -13.91 -14.04 6.42
N THR A 138 -14.00 -14.98 5.48
CA THR A 138 -14.52 -16.34 5.75
C THR A 138 -13.71 -17.08 6.81
N LYS A 139 -12.38 -16.91 6.81
CA LYS A 139 -11.51 -17.59 7.78
C LYS A 139 -11.59 -17.00 9.20
N LYS A 140 -11.95 -15.72 9.34
CA LYS A 140 -12.17 -15.09 10.66
C LYS A 140 -13.53 -15.42 11.28
N GLY A 141 -14.52 -15.78 10.47
CA GLY A 141 -15.86 -16.15 10.92
C GLY A 141 -16.02 -17.64 11.27
N LYS A 142 -14.94 -18.42 11.16
CA LYS A 142 -14.83 -19.79 11.67
C LYS A 142 -13.95 -19.77 12.90
#